data_AF-A0A5N6DD68-F1
#
_entry.id   AF-A0A5N6DD68-F1
#
_cell.length_a   1.000
_cell.length_b   1.000
_cell.length_c   1.000
_cell.angle_alpha   90.00
_cell.angle_beta   90.00
_cell.angle_gamma   90.00
#
_symmetry.space_group_name_H-M   'P 1'
#
loop_
_entity.id
_entity.type
_entity.pdbx_description
1 polymer ?
#
loop_
_entity_poly.entity_id
_entity_poly.type
_entity_poly.pdbx_seq_one_letter_code
_entity_poly.pdbx_strand_id
1 'polypeptide(L)'
;MPLSIAEFMGHPLMNELRLASILGQVSGVALLMIPTDGMQVIDGLAYLESKSMQHGQLTCSNILVDSIGNVKLWGQEHCQVSSDMKADIKALGTITMELIQGYAKTDGNTGLDKPERWPRGMDFLAATECTSRVDALVENSLLSLPWNTKRIVGLFSLVNIWASRGYTFPA
;
A
#
# COMPACT_ATOMS: atom_id res chain seq x y z
N MET A 1 5.83 8.76 -16.77
CA MET A 1 5.38 7.36 -16.79
C MET A 1 5.09 6.97 -15.35
N PRO A 2 3.99 6.26 -15.07
CA PRO A 2 3.73 5.74 -13.72
C PRO A 2 4.81 4.72 -13.33
N LEU A 3 5.15 4.68 -12.04
CA LEU A 3 6.10 3.72 -11.47
C LEU A 3 5.36 2.71 -10.62
N SER A 4 5.79 1.46 -10.65
CA SER A 4 5.30 0.46 -9.70
C SER A 4 5.83 0.76 -8.30
N ILE A 5 5.05 0.43 -7.26
CA ILE A 5 5.56 0.54 -5.89
C ILE A 5 6.67 -0.46 -5.55
N ALA A 6 6.90 -1.46 -6.40
CA ALA A 6 8.06 -2.33 -6.31
C ALA A 6 9.38 -1.52 -6.31
N GLU A 7 9.41 -0.39 -7.00
CA GLU A 7 10.57 0.50 -7.03
C GLU A 7 10.80 1.26 -5.70
N PHE A 8 9.79 1.29 -4.81
CA PHE A 8 9.91 1.90 -3.48
C PHE A 8 10.33 0.91 -2.39
N MET A 9 10.45 -0.39 -2.70
CA MET A 9 10.76 -1.44 -1.73
C MET A 9 12.10 -1.18 -1.03
N GLY A 10 12.10 -1.23 0.31
CA GLY A 10 13.32 -1.10 1.13
C GLY A 10 13.99 0.27 1.07
N HIS A 11 13.32 1.29 0.53
CA HIS A 11 13.88 2.62 0.38
C HIS A 11 14.20 3.24 1.76
N PRO A 12 15.41 3.75 2.03
CA PRO A 12 15.82 4.19 3.37
C PRO A 12 15.05 5.42 3.88
N LEU A 13 14.49 6.22 2.97
CA LEU A 13 13.58 7.31 3.33
C LEU A 13 12.13 6.86 3.55
N MET A 14 11.81 5.56 3.41
CA MET A 14 10.49 5.04 3.76
C MET A 14 10.31 5.18 5.28
N ASN A 15 9.17 5.74 5.69
CA ASN A 15 8.77 5.88 7.09
C ASN A 15 7.26 5.63 7.21
N GLU A 16 6.76 5.49 8.43
CA GLU A 16 5.33 5.21 8.68
C GLU A 16 4.40 6.23 8.02
N LEU A 17 4.83 7.50 7.95
CA LEU A 17 4.09 8.57 7.29
C LEU A 17 3.98 8.42 5.78
N ARG A 18 5.03 7.95 5.11
CA ARG A 18 5.03 7.67 3.66
C ARG A 18 4.29 6.38 3.36
N LEU A 19 4.47 5.36 4.20
CA LEU A 19 3.74 4.11 4.09
C LEU A 19 2.23 4.32 4.28
N ALA A 20 1.83 5.11 5.28
CA ALA A 20 0.45 5.55 5.44
C ALA A 20 -0.06 6.39 4.26
N SER A 21 0.82 7.15 3.59
CA SER A 21 0.44 7.89 2.37
C SER A 21 0.31 6.99 1.14
N ILE A 22 0.88 5.77 1.13
CA ILE A 22 0.73 4.82 0.04
C ILE A 22 -0.51 3.94 0.28
N LEU A 23 -0.72 3.52 1.53
CA LEU A 23 -1.79 2.60 1.93
C LEU A 23 -3.11 3.31 2.23
N GLY A 24 -3.08 4.45 2.91
CA GLY A 24 -4.24 5.13 3.49
C GLY A 24 -4.76 6.34 2.73
N GLN A 25 -5.91 6.18 2.09
CA GLN A 25 -6.86 7.27 1.90
C GLN A 25 -8.11 6.90 2.70
N VAL A 26 -8.19 7.37 3.93
CA VAL A 26 -9.48 7.44 4.63
C VAL A 26 -9.61 8.90 5.02
N SER A 27 -10.15 9.68 4.09
CA SER A 27 -10.60 11.03 4.40
C SER A 27 -11.85 10.88 5.26
N GLY A 28 -11.67 10.86 6.58
CA GLY A 28 -12.75 11.04 7.53
C GLY A 28 -13.29 12.46 7.45
N VAL A 29 -14.05 12.79 6.39
CA VAL A 29 -15.04 13.87 6.33
C VAL A 29 -15.98 13.61 5.14
N ALA A 30 -17.10 12.95 5.43
CA ALA A 30 -18.27 13.04 4.58
C ALA A 30 -18.85 14.47 4.68
N LEU A 31 -18.76 15.28 3.61
CA LEU A 31 -19.81 16.22 3.14
C LEU A 31 -19.24 17.23 2.13
N LEU A 32 -19.94 17.34 0.98
CA LEU A 32 -19.81 18.30 -0.13
C LEU A 32 -18.94 17.85 -1.33
N MET A 33 -19.61 17.12 -2.23
CA MET A 33 -19.67 17.42 -3.67
C MET A 33 -18.35 17.82 -4.36
N ILE A 34 -17.41 16.87 -4.48
CA ILE A 34 -16.49 16.76 -5.64
C ILE A 34 -16.02 15.30 -5.75
N PRO A 35 -16.06 14.65 -6.92
CA PRO A 35 -15.39 13.37 -7.09
C PRO A 35 -13.87 13.57 -7.12
N THR A 36 -13.15 12.53 -6.71
CA THR A 36 -11.79 12.17 -7.18
C THR A 36 -10.65 13.13 -6.89
N ASP A 37 -9.82 12.78 -5.89
CA ASP A 37 -8.37 13.02 -5.89
C ASP A 37 -7.67 11.89 -5.10
N GLY A 38 -7.50 10.73 -5.75
CA GLY A 38 -6.46 9.74 -5.41
C GLY A 38 -6.84 8.53 -4.55
N MET A 39 -7.78 7.67 -5.01
CA MET A 39 -8.04 6.33 -4.42
C MET A 39 -6.73 5.63 -4.08
N GLN A 40 -6.44 5.41 -2.80
CA GLN A 40 -5.28 4.61 -2.41
C GLN A 40 -5.63 3.10 -2.41
N VAL A 41 -4.67 2.28 -2.00
CA VAL A 41 -4.78 0.81 -2.06
C VAL A 41 -6.01 0.32 -1.30
N ILE A 42 -6.29 0.86 -0.11
CA ILE A 42 -7.40 0.41 0.74
C ILE A 42 -8.76 0.83 0.18
N ASP A 43 -8.91 2.05 -0.35
CA ASP A 43 -10.15 2.49 -1.02
C ASP A 43 -10.40 1.68 -2.29
N GLY A 44 -9.35 1.35 -3.04
CA GLY A 44 -9.45 0.45 -4.19
C GLY A 44 -9.98 -0.93 -3.80
N LEU A 45 -9.49 -1.49 -2.69
CA LEU A 45 -9.96 -2.77 -2.17
C LEU A 45 -11.39 -2.69 -1.59
N ALA A 46 -11.73 -1.62 -0.88
CA ALA A 46 -13.09 -1.40 -0.37
C ALA A 46 -14.10 -1.27 -1.52
N TYR A 47 -13.72 -0.60 -2.61
CA TYR A 47 -14.53 -0.53 -3.82
C TYR A 47 -14.74 -1.92 -4.43
N LEU A 48 -13.70 -2.74 -4.54
CA LEU A 48 -13.81 -4.12 -5.02
C LEU A 48 -14.72 -4.96 -4.10
N GLU A 49 -14.61 -4.81 -2.77
CA GLU A 49 -15.47 -5.51 -1.79
C GLU A 49 -16.94 -5.14 -2.00
N SER A 50 -17.24 -3.84 -2.20
CA SER A 50 -18.59 -3.35 -2.46
C SER A 50 -19.22 -3.92 -3.74
N LYS A 51 -18.39 -4.36 -4.68
CA LYS A 51 -18.81 -5.00 -5.93
C LYS A 51 -18.75 -6.52 -5.89
N SER A 52 -18.45 -7.12 -4.73
CA SER A 52 -18.25 -8.56 -4.58
C SER A 52 -17.20 -9.10 -5.56
N MET A 53 -16.13 -8.34 -5.74
CA MET A 53 -14.97 -8.71 -6.55
C MET A 53 -13.72 -8.69 -5.68
N GLN A 54 -12.76 -9.55 -5.99
CA GLN A 54 -11.40 -9.49 -5.45
C GLN A 54 -10.42 -9.24 -6.60
N HIS A 55 -9.25 -8.68 -6.31
CA HIS A 55 -8.16 -8.59 -7.28
C HIS A 55 -7.52 -9.98 -7.51
N GLY A 56 -7.41 -10.81 -6.48
CA GLY A 56 -6.93 -12.20 -6.56
C GLY A 56 -5.42 -12.36 -6.77
N GLN A 57 -4.72 -11.33 -7.26
CA GLN A 57 -3.28 -11.32 -7.49
C GLN A 57 -2.68 -9.93 -7.21
N LEU A 58 -2.97 -9.38 -6.04
CA LEU A 58 -2.40 -8.10 -5.62
C LEU A 58 -0.91 -8.25 -5.29
N THR A 59 -0.05 -7.41 -5.87
CA THR A 59 1.40 -7.39 -5.63
C THR A 59 1.92 -5.96 -5.69
N CYS A 60 3.16 -5.70 -5.22
CA CYS A 60 3.80 -4.38 -5.38
C CYS A 60 3.89 -3.95 -6.86
N SER A 61 4.02 -4.89 -7.79
CA SER A 61 4.03 -4.63 -9.23
C SER A 61 2.70 -4.07 -9.75
N ASN A 62 1.60 -4.50 -9.14
CA ASN A 62 0.23 -4.17 -9.57
C ASN A 62 -0.31 -2.88 -8.92
N ILE A 63 0.50 -2.18 -8.14
CA ILE A 63 0.14 -0.88 -7.59
C ILE A 63 1.05 0.17 -8.22
N LEU A 64 0.43 1.10 -8.94
CA LEU A 64 1.12 2.12 -9.72
C LEU A 64 0.98 3.48 -9.06
N VAL A 65 2.05 4.26 -9.11
CA VAL A 65 2.13 5.63 -8.61
C VAL A 65 2.44 6.56 -9.77
N ASP A 66 1.64 7.61 -9.94
CA ASP A 66 1.89 8.65 -10.92
C ASP A 66 2.80 9.75 -10.34
N SER A 67 3.39 10.55 -11.23
CA SER A 67 4.19 11.75 -10.97
C SER A 67 3.49 12.82 -10.11
N ILE A 68 2.16 12.80 -10.05
CA ILE A 68 1.34 13.69 -9.22
C ILE A 68 1.08 13.07 -7.83
N GLY A 69 1.56 11.84 -7.57
CA GLY A 69 1.43 11.14 -6.30
C GLY A 69 0.12 10.36 -6.14
N ASN A 70 -0.62 10.15 -7.22
CA ASN A 70 -1.80 9.29 -7.21
C ASN A 70 -1.37 7.83 -7.25
N VAL A 71 -1.83 7.05 -6.26
CA VAL A 71 -1.68 5.60 -6.23
C VAL A 71 -2.90 4.98 -6.92
N LYS A 72 -2.74 3.93 -7.70
CA LYS A 72 -3.86 3.21 -8.34
C LYS A 72 -3.56 1.71 -8.40
N LEU A 73 -4.61 0.91 -8.24
CA LEU A 73 -4.57 -0.52 -8.53
C LEU A 73 -4.55 -0.74 -10.05
N TRP A 74 -3.71 -1.66 -10.50
CA TRP A 74 -3.57 -2.10 -11.89
C TRP A 74 -3.70 -3.63 -11.94
N GLY A 75 -3.98 -4.21 -13.11
CA GLY A 75 -4.12 -5.66 -13.24
C GLY A 75 -5.58 -6.13 -13.18
N GLN A 76 -6.49 -5.35 -13.79
CA GLN A 76 -7.93 -5.64 -13.82
C GLN A 76 -8.25 -7.02 -14.43
N GLU A 77 -7.39 -7.54 -15.30
CA GLU A 77 -7.45 -8.89 -15.86
C GLU A 77 -7.38 -10.00 -14.81
N HIS A 78 -6.83 -9.71 -13.63
CA HIS A 78 -6.77 -10.66 -12.52
C HIS A 78 -8.00 -10.59 -11.62
N CYS A 79 -8.80 -9.52 -11.72
CA CYS A 79 -9.99 -9.36 -10.89
C CYS A 79 -11.00 -10.47 -11.15
N GLN A 80 -11.50 -11.07 -10.06
CA GLN A 80 -12.45 -12.17 -10.09
C GLN A 80 -13.64 -11.85 -9.20
N VAL A 81 -14.83 -12.30 -9.60
CA VAL A 81 -16.02 -12.22 -8.75
C VAL A 81 -15.83 -13.16 -7.57
N SER A 82 -15.65 -12.59 -6.38
CA SER A 82 -15.46 -13.29 -5.13
C SER A 82 -15.84 -12.35 -3.99
N SER A 83 -16.54 -12.88 -2.99
CA SER A 83 -16.80 -12.18 -1.75
C SER A 83 -15.69 -12.37 -0.71
N ASP A 84 -14.72 -13.24 -0.98
CA ASP A 84 -13.60 -13.50 -0.06
C ASP A 84 -12.43 -12.57 -0.38
N MET A 85 -12.17 -11.60 0.51
CA MET A 85 -11.06 -10.65 0.42
C MET A 85 -9.79 -11.11 1.13
N LYS A 86 -9.80 -12.31 1.72
CA LYS A 86 -8.68 -12.82 2.51
C LYS A 86 -7.37 -12.90 1.71
N ALA A 87 -7.46 -13.23 0.42
CA ALA A 87 -6.29 -13.30 -0.46
C ALA A 87 -5.67 -11.90 -0.66
N ASP A 88 -6.49 -10.90 -0.97
CA ASP A 88 -6.04 -9.52 -1.20
C ASP A 88 -5.52 -8.87 0.09
N ILE A 89 -6.16 -9.14 1.23
CA ILE A 89 -5.71 -8.64 2.55
C ILE A 89 -4.37 -9.27 2.93
N LYS A 90 -4.18 -10.58 2.69
CA LYS A 90 -2.89 -11.25 2.93
C LYS A 90 -1.81 -10.70 2.00
N ALA A 91 -2.16 -10.44 0.74
CA ALA A 91 -1.26 -9.78 -0.20
C ALA A 91 -0.89 -8.36 0.27
N LEU A 92 -1.83 -7.61 0.85
CA LEU A 92 -1.58 -6.29 1.43
C LEU A 92 -0.57 -6.34 2.59
N GLY A 93 -0.67 -7.35 3.45
CA GLY A 93 0.35 -7.60 4.49
C GLY A 93 1.72 -7.87 3.89
N THR A 94 1.78 -8.67 2.81
CA THR A 94 3.01 -8.95 2.07
C THR A 94 3.62 -7.69 1.46
N ILE A 95 2.82 -6.87 0.80
CA ILE A 95 3.21 -5.57 0.22
C ILE A 95 3.73 -4.64 1.31
N THR A 96 3.08 -4.60 2.47
CA THR A 96 3.50 -3.76 3.59
C THR A 96 4.88 -4.19 4.10
N MET A 97 5.15 -5.49 4.19
CA MET A 97 6.48 -5.99 4.51
C MET A 97 7.51 -5.60 3.44
N GLU A 98 7.21 -5.83 2.16
CA GLU A 98 8.10 -5.46 1.05
C GLU A 98 8.43 -3.96 1.04
N LEU A 99 7.45 -3.10 1.32
CA LEU A 99 7.68 -1.66 1.42
C LEU A 99 8.57 -1.27 2.61
N ILE A 100 8.42 -1.94 3.76
CA ILE A 100 9.16 -1.60 4.99
C ILE A 100 10.61 -2.09 4.95
N GLN A 101 10.81 -3.36 4.57
CA GLN A 101 12.12 -4.03 4.67
C GLN A 101 12.74 -4.37 3.30
N GLY A 102 12.01 -4.20 2.19
CA GLY A 102 12.51 -4.45 0.84
C GLY A 102 12.28 -5.87 0.32
N TYR A 103 11.76 -6.76 1.16
CA TYR A 103 11.53 -8.16 0.80
C TYR A 103 10.40 -8.77 1.65
N ALA A 104 9.69 -9.75 1.11
CA ALA A 104 8.78 -10.60 1.88
C ALA A 104 9.54 -11.73 2.56
N LYS A 105 9.15 -12.12 3.77
CA LYS A 105 9.77 -13.28 4.45
C LYS A 105 9.41 -14.57 3.73
N THR A 106 10.42 -15.39 3.45
CA THR A 106 10.35 -16.64 2.67
C THR A 106 9.46 -17.69 3.30
N ASP A 107 9.24 -17.62 4.61
CA ASP A 107 8.55 -18.65 5.37
C ASP A 107 7.03 -18.44 5.41
N GLY A 108 6.52 -17.41 4.74
CA GLY A 108 5.10 -17.04 4.76
C GLY A 108 4.64 -16.44 6.10
N ASN A 109 5.57 -16.23 7.05
CA ASN A 109 5.33 -15.55 8.30
C ASN A 109 5.25 -14.03 8.11
N THR A 110 4.20 -13.42 8.65
CA THR A 110 4.07 -11.96 8.67
C THR A 110 4.87 -11.39 9.83
N GLY A 111 5.79 -10.46 9.55
CA GLY A 111 6.53 -9.77 10.60
C GLY A 111 7.74 -9.01 10.09
N LEU A 112 8.12 -7.95 10.83
CA LEU A 112 9.22 -7.06 10.48
C LEU A 112 10.53 -7.47 11.17
N ASP A 113 11.67 -7.21 10.54
CA ASP A 113 12.98 -7.46 11.18
C ASP A 113 13.29 -6.49 12.31
N LYS A 114 12.79 -5.26 12.21
CA LYS A 114 12.96 -4.20 13.21
C LYS A 114 11.60 -3.65 13.61
N PRO A 115 10.77 -4.43 14.33
CA PRO A 115 9.40 -4.03 14.68
C PRO A 115 9.37 -2.77 15.54
N GLU A 116 10.38 -2.54 16.38
CA GLU A 116 10.50 -1.32 17.22
C GLU A 116 10.56 -0.03 16.39
N ARG A 117 11.04 -0.09 15.15
CA ARG A 117 11.12 1.08 14.26
C ARG A 117 9.78 1.39 13.57
N TRP A 118 8.85 0.44 13.59
CA TRP A 118 7.59 0.46 12.86
C TRP A 118 6.43 -0.06 13.71
N PRO A 119 6.16 0.54 14.88
CA PRO A 119 5.11 0.06 15.79
C PRO A 119 3.73 0.01 15.10
N ARG A 120 3.36 1.05 14.35
CA ARG A 120 2.07 1.10 13.66
C ARG A 120 2.04 0.20 12.43
N GLY A 121 3.20 0.06 11.77
CA GLY A 121 3.40 -0.91 10.68
C GLY A 121 3.17 -2.35 11.15
N MET A 122 3.64 -2.69 12.35
CA MET A 122 3.42 -3.98 12.98
C MET A 122 1.93 -4.18 13.32
N ASP A 123 1.28 -3.20 13.96
CA ASP A 123 -0.16 -3.25 14.27
C ASP A 123 -0.99 -3.52 13.01
N PHE A 124 -0.65 -2.83 11.91
CA PHE A 124 -1.31 -3.02 10.62
C PHE A 124 -1.07 -4.43 10.04
N LEU A 125 0.15 -4.95 10.11
CA LEU A 125 0.45 -6.32 9.69
C LEU A 125 -0.33 -7.36 10.51
N ALA A 126 -0.37 -7.19 11.83
CA ALA A 126 -1.18 -8.05 12.70
C ALA A 126 -2.67 -7.99 12.33
N ALA A 127 -3.18 -6.80 11.99
CA ALA A 127 -4.55 -6.63 11.52
C ALA A 127 -4.79 -7.36 10.19
N THR A 128 -3.85 -7.33 9.24
CA THR A 128 -3.98 -8.07 7.97
C THR A 128 -4.01 -9.59 8.15
N GLU A 129 -3.41 -10.14 9.21
CA GLU A 129 -3.53 -11.57 9.51
C GLU A 129 -4.86 -11.92 10.18
N CYS A 130 -5.41 -11.00 10.98
CA CYS A 130 -6.58 -11.25 11.81
C CYS A 130 -7.91 -10.94 11.12
N THR A 131 -7.91 -10.23 9.98
CA THR A 131 -9.14 -9.79 9.31
C THR A 131 -9.33 -10.39 7.92
N SER A 132 -10.59 -10.57 7.55
CA SER A 132 -11.03 -10.92 6.19
C SER A 132 -11.86 -9.83 5.52
N ARG A 133 -12.01 -8.65 6.17
CA ARG A 133 -12.79 -7.51 5.70
C ARG A 133 -11.93 -6.25 5.59
N VAL A 134 -12.15 -5.45 4.54
CA VAL A 134 -11.39 -4.22 4.31
C VAL A 134 -11.79 -3.13 5.31
N ASP A 135 -13.06 -3.09 5.72
CA ASP A 135 -13.57 -2.13 6.71
C ASP A 135 -12.80 -2.17 8.03
N ALA A 136 -12.42 -3.37 8.49
CA ALA A 136 -11.66 -3.51 9.73
C ALA A 136 -10.20 -3.02 9.59
N LEU A 137 -9.67 -2.97 8.36
CA LEU A 137 -8.34 -2.42 8.11
C LEU A 137 -8.34 -0.89 8.20
N VAL A 138 -9.45 -0.24 7.82
CA VAL A 138 -9.62 1.22 7.83
C VAL A 138 -9.45 1.82 9.23
N GLU A 139 -9.81 1.08 10.28
CA GLU A 139 -9.74 1.55 11.68
C GLU A 139 -8.33 1.56 12.27
N ASN A 140 -7.30 1.10 11.54
CA ASN A 140 -5.95 0.96 12.07
C ASN A 140 -5.24 2.31 12.35
N SER A 141 -4.44 2.32 13.43
CA SER A 141 -3.59 3.44 13.86
C SER A 141 -2.62 3.96 12.79
N LEU A 142 -2.29 3.13 11.80
CA LEU A 142 -1.46 3.47 10.66
C LEU A 142 -2.19 4.42 9.69
N LEU A 143 -3.47 4.16 9.42
CA LEU A 143 -4.27 4.94 8.48
C LEU A 143 -4.78 6.25 9.11
N SER A 144 -4.77 6.32 10.43
CA SER A 144 -4.99 7.55 11.21
C SER A 144 -3.83 8.57 11.07
N LEU A 145 -2.67 8.16 10.55
CA LEU A 145 -1.55 9.08 10.34
C LEU A 145 -1.87 10.15 9.29
N PRO A 146 -1.31 11.38 9.42
CA PRO A 146 -1.51 12.43 8.44
C PRO A 146 -0.84 12.04 7.12
N TRP A 147 -1.65 11.66 6.15
CA TRP A 147 -1.21 11.37 4.78
C TRP A 147 -1.04 12.66 3.98
N ASN A 148 -0.10 12.67 3.03
CA ASN A 148 0.12 13.82 2.17
C ASN A 148 0.70 13.40 0.82
N THR A 149 -0.04 13.69 -0.25
CA THR A 149 0.34 13.39 -1.63
C THR A 149 1.72 13.93 -2.02
N LYS A 150 2.12 15.10 -1.49
CA LYS A 150 3.45 15.68 -1.74
C LYS A 150 4.59 14.78 -1.25
N ARG A 151 4.36 13.96 -0.22
CA ARG A 151 5.36 12.98 0.27
C ARG A 151 5.57 11.86 -0.74
N ILE A 152 4.49 11.43 -1.39
CA ILE A 152 4.52 10.43 -2.46
C ILE A 152 5.21 11.02 -3.68
N VAL A 153 4.86 12.26 -4.09
CA VAL A 153 5.52 12.96 -5.20
C VAL A 153 7.03 13.10 -4.97
N GLY A 154 7.43 13.47 -3.75
CA GLY A 154 8.84 13.58 -3.38
C GLY A 154 9.56 12.23 -3.45
N LEU A 155 8.93 11.16 -2.97
CA LEU A 155 9.47 9.80 -3.05
C LEU A 155 9.55 9.30 -4.50
N PHE A 156 8.49 9.51 -5.29
CA PHE A 156 8.42 9.21 -6.72
C PHE A 156 9.55 9.90 -7.49
N SER A 157 9.77 11.19 -7.24
CA SER A 157 10.82 11.95 -7.92
C SER A 157 12.22 11.40 -7.64
N LEU A 158 12.48 11.00 -6.39
CA LEU A 158 13.76 10.40 -6.01
C LEU A 158 13.98 9.04 -6.68
N VAL A 159 12.99 8.16 -6.60
CA VAL A 159 13.06 6.84 -7.22
C VAL A 159 13.21 6.94 -8.73
N ASN A 160 12.50 7.85 -9.38
CA ASN A 160 12.61 8.05 -10.83
C ASN A 160 14.03 8.49 -11.26
N ILE A 161 14.73 9.26 -10.43
CA ILE A 161 16.13 9.65 -10.67
C ILE A 161 17.10 8.47 -10.48
N TRP A 162 16.80 7.54 -9.57
CA TRP A 162 17.69 6.42 -9.23
C TRP A 162 17.49 5.20 -10.13
N ALA A 163 16.23 4.83 -10.38
CA ALA A 163 15.87 3.71 -11.27
C ALA A 163 16.45 3.94 -12.67
N SER A 164 16.39 5.19 -13.18
CA SER A 164 17.00 5.56 -14.45
C SER A 164 18.54 5.49 -14.48
N ARG A 165 19.19 5.35 -13.31
CA ARG A 165 20.65 5.30 -13.16
C ARG A 165 21.16 3.95 -12.64
N GLY A 166 20.29 2.95 -12.47
CA GLY A 166 20.67 1.61 -12.00
C GLY A 166 21.24 1.61 -10.57
N TYR A 167 20.82 2.55 -9.73
CA TYR A 167 21.38 2.68 -8.38
C TYR A 167 20.78 1.64 -7.44
N THR A 168 21.62 0.77 -6.87
CA THR A 168 21.25 -0.12 -5.76
C THR A 168 21.87 0.40 -4.47
N PHE A 169 21.12 0.42 -3.36
CA PHE A 169 21.71 0.75 -2.08
C PHE A 169 22.77 -0.27 -1.68
N PRO A 170 23.92 0.17 -1.14
CA PRO A 170 24.83 -0.76 -0.50
C PRO A 170 24.12 -1.40 0.70
N ALA A 171 24.27 -2.73 0.81
CA ALA A 171 23.73 -3.55 1.88
C ALA A 171 24.36 -3.22 3.25
#